data_AF-A0A914YTC6-F1
#
_entry.id   AF-A0A914YTC6-F1
#
_cell.length_a   1.000
_cell.length_b   1.000
_cell.length_c   1.000
_cell.angle_alpha   90.00
_cell.angle_beta   90.00
_cell.angle_gamma   90.00
#
_symmetry.space_group_name_H-M   'P 1'
#
loop_
_entity.id
_entity.type
_entity.pdbx_description
1 polymer ?
#
loop_
_entity_poly.entity_id
_entity_poly.type
_entity_poly.pdbx_seq_one_letter_code
_entity_poly.pdbx_strand_id
1 'polypeptide(L)'
;MTAALDYDQAKERLTDFFQTYCHPDENGDKSFVYADQIREIANRLRTPLYVYLDHLRQHDEDLYNEVRKNSARYHQLAYDVVDKLVHNELGNAPPPVRDALDAFLFQRVHLEAQQRFADGPDGMVQNDARKKIPPKLLRRYEVYFVTPELDKCLAAREILAEHVGKLVTMRGIVIRCSEVMPHVNVVTYLCDTCGCEVYQEVNGPQYAPTQECPSKDCQESKANGRLELQLRGSSFSKYQEIRVQEMSDQVPIGSIPRAMSVRVTGENTRLCQPGDSIKISGILLPQLRSGFKNQSGGLVADVFLDCHSIENLRSEDDKSAENDLTEEEVQIVSQDNIYDLLAYSIAPEIYGHHDVKKSLLLALVGGVDKNANGMKIRGAINIILVGDPGVAKSQLLGYVDRLAVRSQYTTGRGSSGVGLTAAVVKDPVTGEMTLEGGALVLADRGICCIDEFDKMLESDRTAIHEVMEQQTISISKAGINTSLNARVSILAAANPAFGRYNGKKTVEENVQLPAALLSRFDLLWLIQDMPDQENDKRIADHITYVHMNGHEPESNFKPISMSLFR
;
A
#
# COMPACT_ATOMS: atom_id res chain seq x y z
N MET A 1 22.21 1.91 -30.75
CA MET A 1 21.48 1.34 -31.90
C MET A 1 20.58 0.24 -31.36
N THR A 2 19.42 0.60 -30.83
CA THR A 2 18.41 -0.37 -30.40
C THR A 2 17.59 -0.75 -31.63
N ALA A 3 17.57 -2.04 -31.96
CA ALA A 3 16.68 -2.57 -32.99
C ALA A 3 15.27 -2.03 -32.77
N ALA A 4 14.61 -1.59 -33.84
CA ALA A 4 13.19 -1.29 -33.80
C ALA A 4 12.49 -2.60 -33.39
N LEU A 5 12.06 -2.67 -32.13
CA LEU A 5 11.29 -3.80 -31.63
C LEU A 5 10.07 -3.97 -32.53
N ASP A 6 9.96 -5.15 -33.13
CA ASP A 6 8.87 -5.49 -34.02
C ASP A 6 7.66 -5.90 -33.16
N TYR A 7 6.74 -4.96 -32.98
CA TYR A 7 5.60 -5.13 -32.09
C TYR A 7 4.61 -6.18 -32.58
N ASP A 8 4.62 -6.52 -33.87
CA ASP A 8 3.75 -7.56 -34.40
C ASP A 8 4.27 -8.96 -34.03
N GLN A 9 5.60 -9.16 -34.04
CA GLN A 9 6.20 -10.39 -33.50
C GLN A 9 5.94 -10.54 -32.00
N ALA A 10 5.99 -9.44 -31.24
CA ALA A 10 5.65 -9.46 -29.82
C ALA A 10 4.18 -9.85 -29.57
N LYS A 11 3.25 -9.45 -30.44
CA LYS A 11 1.84 -9.87 -30.37
C LYS A 11 1.68 -11.38 -30.62
N GLU A 12 2.39 -11.93 -31.59
CA GLU A 12 2.36 -13.37 -31.86
C GLU A 12 2.89 -14.16 -30.66
N ARG A 13 4.05 -13.78 -30.11
CA ARG A 13 4.61 -14.42 -28.91
C ARG A 13 3.69 -14.35 -27.70
N LEU A 14 3.02 -13.20 -27.48
CA LEU A 14 2.01 -13.06 -26.42
C LEU A 14 0.80 -13.97 -26.68
N THR A 15 0.36 -14.11 -27.93
CA THR A 15 -0.76 -14.99 -28.28
C THR A 15 -0.41 -16.45 -28.01
N ASP A 16 0.79 -16.87 -28.41
CA ASP A 16 1.31 -18.21 -28.16
C ASP A 16 1.43 -18.50 -26.66
N PHE A 17 1.90 -17.52 -25.88
CA PHE A 17 1.98 -17.62 -24.43
C PHE A 17 0.62 -17.89 -23.78
N PHE A 18 -0.41 -17.11 -24.13
CA PHE A 18 -1.74 -17.27 -23.55
C PHE A 18 -2.41 -18.61 -23.91
N GLN A 19 -2.07 -19.21 -25.06
CA GLN A 19 -2.62 -20.49 -25.50
C GLN A 19 -1.83 -21.70 -24.99
N THR A 20 -0.51 -21.59 -24.89
CA THR A 20 0.38 -22.74 -24.71
C THR A 20 0.77 -22.97 -23.25
N TYR A 21 0.71 -21.93 -22.40
CA TYR A 21 1.18 -22.04 -21.03
C TYR A 21 0.34 -23.04 -20.21
N CYS A 22 1.00 -24.10 -19.74
CA CYS A 22 0.43 -25.15 -18.89
C CYS A 22 1.14 -25.10 -17.54
N HIS A 23 0.39 -24.97 -16.44
CA HIS A 23 0.92 -25.21 -15.11
C HIS A 23 0.59 -26.67 -14.72
N PRO A 24 1.56 -27.47 -14.24
CA PRO A 24 1.23 -28.74 -13.61
C PRO A 24 0.63 -28.46 -12.23
N ASP A 25 -0.65 -28.77 -12.02
CA ASP A 25 -1.21 -28.77 -10.67
C ASP A 25 -0.58 -29.88 -9.83
N GLU A 26 -0.62 -29.76 -8.50
CA GLU A 26 -0.09 -30.77 -7.55
C GLU A 26 -0.69 -32.18 -7.75
N ASN A 27 -1.82 -32.28 -8.47
CA ASN A 27 -2.49 -33.54 -8.82
C ASN A 27 -2.11 -34.12 -10.20
N GLY A 28 -1.19 -33.50 -10.95
CA GLY A 28 -0.68 -34.02 -12.23
C GLY A 28 -1.57 -33.75 -13.46
N ASP A 29 -2.69 -33.04 -13.30
CA ASP A 29 -3.48 -32.53 -14.43
C ASP A 29 -2.85 -31.23 -14.98
N LYS A 30 -2.76 -31.14 -16.31
CA LYS A 30 -2.28 -29.92 -16.99
C LYS A 30 -3.43 -28.93 -17.08
N SER A 31 -3.46 -27.94 -16.19
CA SER A 31 -4.44 -26.86 -16.26
C SER A 31 -3.89 -25.69 -17.09
N PHE A 32 -4.66 -25.26 -18.09
CA PHE A 32 -4.35 -24.06 -18.86
C PHE A 32 -4.90 -22.84 -18.13
N VAL A 33 -4.13 -22.34 -17.16
CA VAL A 33 -4.55 -21.26 -16.25
C VAL A 33 -5.09 -20.04 -17.00
N TYR A 34 -4.38 -19.59 -18.04
CA TYR A 34 -4.77 -18.39 -18.79
C TYR A 34 -5.92 -18.62 -19.75
N ALA A 35 -5.98 -19.78 -20.42
CA ALA A 35 -7.09 -20.11 -21.30
C ALA A 35 -8.40 -20.26 -20.51
N ASP A 36 -8.34 -20.82 -19.30
CA ASP A 36 -9.50 -20.93 -18.43
C ASP A 36 -9.95 -19.56 -17.91
N GLN A 37 -9.00 -18.70 -17.48
CA GLN A 37 -9.33 -17.30 -17.13
C GLN A 37 -9.97 -16.55 -18.30
N ILE A 38 -9.48 -16.73 -19.53
CA ILE A 38 -10.07 -16.12 -20.74
C ILE A 38 -11.48 -16.67 -21.00
N ARG A 39 -11.74 -17.96 -20.77
CA ARG A 39 -13.08 -18.54 -20.87
C ARG A 39 -14.02 -17.99 -19.81
N GLU A 40 -13.56 -17.82 -18.58
CA GLU A 40 -14.33 -17.18 -17.51
C GLU A 40 -14.66 -15.73 -17.86
N ILE A 41 -13.73 -14.99 -18.46
CA ILE A 41 -13.93 -13.63 -18.97
C ILE A 41 -14.94 -13.61 -20.12
N ALA A 42 -14.83 -14.53 -21.08
CA ALA A 42 -15.76 -14.65 -22.19
C ALA A 42 -17.20 -14.94 -21.69
N ASN A 43 -17.32 -15.77 -20.66
CA ASN A 43 -18.58 -16.07 -19.97
C ASN A 43 -19.05 -14.98 -19.00
N ARG A 44 -18.28 -13.90 -18.83
CA ARG A 44 -18.56 -12.78 -17.91
C ARG A 44 -18.70 -13.22 -16.45
N LEU A 45 -17.94 -14.23 -16.05
CA LEU A 45 -17.82 -14.66 -14.65
C LEU A 45 -16.73 -13.88 -13.92
N ARG A 46 -15.66 -13.53 -14.66
CA ARG A 46 -14.49 -12.82 -14.14
C ARG A 46 -14.19 -11.60 -15.00
N THR A 47 -13.70 -10.55 -14.35
CA THR A 47 -13.36 -9.24 -14.89
C THR A 47 -11.84 -8.99 -14.90
N PRO A 48 -11.07 -9.33 -13.84
CA PRO A 48 -9.63 -9.14 -13.84
C PRO A 48 -8.90 -10.37 -14.38
N LEU A 49 -8.04 -10.15 -15.37
CA LEU A 49 -7.04 -11.11 -15.84
C LEU A 49 -5.71 -10.80 -15.16
N TYR A 50 -5.24 -11.67 -14.26
CA TYR A 50 -3.92 -11.51 -13.65
C TYR A 50 -2.89 -12.29 -14.44
N VAL A 51 -1.95 -11.58 -15.04
CA VAL A 51 -0.82 -12.14 -15.79
C VAL A 51 0.40 -12.13 -14.89
N TYR A 52 0.79 -13.30 -14.42
CA TYR A 52 1.98 -13.48 -13.60
C TYR A 52 3.23 -13.43 -14.48
N LEU A 53 4.12 -12.50 -14.15
CA LEU A 53 5.38 -12.33 -14.88
C LEU A 53 6.36 -13.49 -14.69
N ASP A 54 6.22 -14.30 -13.64
CA ASP A 54 6.98 -15.54 -13.46
C ASP A 54 6.68 -16.56 -14.56
N HIS A 55 5.40 -16.70 -14.92
CA HIS A 55 4.98 -17.59 -16.00
C HIS A 55 5.56 -17.12 -17.34
N LEU A 56 5.56 -15.80 -17.57
CA LEU A 56 6.19 -15.21 -18.76
C LEU A 56 7.69 -15.48 -18.78
N ARG A 57 8.39 -15.33 -17.65
CA ARG A 57 9.83 -15.59 -17.56
C ARG A 57 10.18 -17.04 -17.86
N GLN A 58 9.38 -18.00 -17.40
CA GLN A 58 9.59 -19.43 -17.67
C GLN A 58 9.43 -19.78 -19.16
N HIS A 59 8.54 -19.08 -19.86
CA HIS A 59 8.26 -19.35 -21.28
C HIS A 59 9.20 -18.58 -22.22
N ASP A 60 9.41 -17.28 -21.97
CA ASP A 60 10.21 -16.39 -22.81
C ASP A 60 10.86 -15.26 -21.98
N GLU A 61 12.16 -15.36 -21.73
CA GLU A 61 12.92 -14.33 -20.99
C GLU A 61 13.06 -13.01 -21.77
N ASP A 62 13.07 -13.03 -23.10
CA ASP A 62 13.20 -11.81 -23.91
C ASP A 62 11.92 -10.97 -23.79
N LEU A 63 10.76 -11.62 -23.93
CA LEU A 63 9.47 -10.97 -23.76
C LEU A 63 9.31 -10.40 -22.34
N TYR A 64 9.75 -11.13 -21.30
CA TYR A 64 9.77 -10.63 -19.93
C TYR A 64 10.58 -9.33 -19.78
N ASN A 65 11.79 -9.28 -20.35
CA ASN A 65 12.66 -8.10 -20.31
C ASN A 65 12.08 -6.92 -21.08
N GLU A 66 11.41 -7.18 -22.20
CA GLU A 66 10.73 -6.14 -22.98
C GLU A 66 9.51 -5.56 -22.25
N VAL A 67 8.67 -6.42 -21.66
CA VAL A 67 7.52 -6.01 -20.85
C VAL A 67 7.97 -5.16 -19.67
N ARG A 68 9.08 -5.51 -19.01
CA ARG A 68 9.63 -4.72 -17.89
C ARG A 68 10.16 -3.35 -18.32
N LYS A 69 10.64 -3.20 -19.57
CA LYS A 69 11.17 -1.93 -20.09
C LYS A 69 10.10 -0.94 -20.52
N ASN A 70 9.02 -1.42 -21.15
CA ASN A 70 7.97 -0.56 -21.71
C ASN A 70 6.55 -1.08 -21.42
N SER A 71 6.24 -1.19 -20.13
CA SER A 71 5.05 -1.92 -19.67
C SER A 71 3.73 -1.30 -20.12
N ALA A 72 3.68 0.04 -20.29
CA ALA A 72 2.48 0.73 -20.72
C ALA A 72 2.05 0.33 -22.14
N ARG A 73 3.02 0.11 -23.04
CA ARG A 73 2.72 -0.34 -24.41
C ARG A 73 2.38 -1.82 -24.44
N TYR A 74 3.10 -2.67 -23.71
CA TYR A 74 2.76 -4.09 -23.60
C TYR A 74 1.40 -4.33 -22.95
N HIS A 75 0.97 -3.47 -22.04
CA HIS A 75 -0.39 -3.50 -21.49
C HIS A 75 -1.45 -3.25 -22.59
N GLN A 76 -1.24 -2.27 -23.48
CA GLN A 76 -2.13 -2.06 -24.63
C GLN A 76 -2.12 -3.25 -25.61
N LEU A 77 -0.94 -3.81 -25.89
CA LEU A 77 -0.82 -4.99 -26.76
C LEU A 77 -1.51 -6.22 -26.16
N ALA A 78 -1.39 -6.41 -24.85
CA ALA A 78 -2.07 -7.49 -24.14
C ALA A 78 -3.59 -7.38 -24.28
N TYR A 79 -4.17 -6.17 -24.17
CA TYR A 79 -5.60 -5.99 -24.45
C TYR A 79 -5.97 -6.36 -25.89
N ASP A 80 -5.18 -5.95 -26.88
CA ASP A 80 -5.48 -6.28 -28.29
C ASP A 80 -5.41 -7.79 -28.55
N VAL A 81 -4.48 -8.50 -27.89
CA VAL A 81 -4.34 -9.96 -27.99
C VAL A 81 -5.51 -10.67 -27.30
N VAL A 82 -5.86 -10.26 -26.08
CA VAL A 82 -6.98 -10.85 -25.34
C VAL A 82 -8.31 -10.58 -26.05
N ASP A 83 -8.50 -9.40 -26.67
CA ASP A 83 -9.68 -9.10 -27.49
C ASP A 83 -9.85 -10.13 -28.64
N LYS A 84 -8.75 -10.49 -29.31
CA LYS A 84 -8.76 -11.52 -30.37
C LYS A 84 -9.06 -12.92 -29.81
N LEU A 85 -8.44 -13.28 -28.68
CA LEU A 85 -8.64 -14.59 -28.05
C LEU A 85 -10.07 -14.78 -27.54
N VAL A 86 -10.63 -13.77 -26.87
CA VAL A 86 -12.02 -13.77 -26.43
C VAL A 86 -12.95 -13.87 -27.63
N HIS A 87 -12.65 -13.17 -28.74
CA HIS A 87 -13.48 -13.28 -29.93
C HIS A 87 -13.42 -14.69 -30.57
N ASN A 88 -12.26 -15.34 -30.55
CA ASN A 88 -12.11 -16.71 -31.04
C ASN A 88 -12.89 -17.72 -30.18
N GLU A 89 -12.84 -17.61 -28.85
CA GLU A 89 -13.58 -18.49 -27.93
C GLU A 89 -15.10 -18.30 -28.03
N LEU A 90 -15.56 -17.05 -28.18
CA LEU A 90 -17.00 -16.74 -28.27
C LEU A 90 -17.60 -17.06 -29.66
N GLY A 91 -16.75 -17.08 -30.71
CA GLY A 91 -17.18 -17.26 -32.09
C GLY A 91 -18.21 -16.20 -32.55
N ASN A 92 -19.29 -16.67 -33.21
CA ASN A 92 -20.42 -15.84 -33.66
C ASN A 92 -21.55 -15.72 -32.62
N ALA A 93 -21.40 -16.33 -31.44
CA ALA A 93 -22.43 -16.22 -30.40
C ALA A 93 -22.37 -14.82 -29.76
N PRO A 94 -23.50 -14.14 -29.55
CA PRO A 94 -23.49 -12.89 -28.80
C PRO A 94 -23.11 -13.17 -27.35
N PRO A 95 -22.32 -12.28 -26.72
CA PRO A 95 -21.92 -12.49 -25.34
C PRO A 95 -23.16 -12.45 -24.42
N PRO A 96 -23.19 -13.28 -23.36
CA PRO A 96 -24.37 -13.41 -22.51
C PRO A 96 -24.67 -12.09 -21.80
N VAL A 97 -25.87 -11.53 -22.03
CA VAL A 97 -26.30 -10.29 -21.38
C VAL A 97 -26.51 -10.54 -19.89
N ARG A 98 -25.65 -9.99 -19.05
CA ARG A 98 -25.77 -10.07 -17.58
C ARG A 98 -26.05 -8.72 -16.92
N ASP A 99 -25.63 -7.65 -17.56
CA ASP A 99 -25.62 -6.31 -17.00
C ASP A 99 -26.42 -5.32 -17.88
N ALA A 100 -26.85 -4.21 -17.29
CA ALA A 100 -27.62 -3.18 -17.97
C ALA A 100 -26.83 -2.58 -19.14
N LEU A 101 -25.54 -2.24 -18.92
CA LEU A 101 -24.68 -1.72 -19.98
C LEU A 101 -24.52 -2.75 -21.12
N ASP A 102 -24.56 -4.06 -20.82
CA ASP A 102 -24.48 -5.09 -21.85
C ASP A 102 -25.72 -5.19 -22.68
N ALA A 103 -26.88 -5.09 -22.05
CA ALA A 103 -28.14 -5.00 -22.78
C ALA A 103 -28.12 -3.78 -23.71
N PHE A 104 -27.61 -2.63 -23.22
CA PHE A 104 -27.46 -1.42 -24.03
C PHE A 104 -26.48 -1.60 -25.19
N LEU A 105 -25.30 -2.15 -24.95
CA LEU A 105 -24.30 -2.40 -25.99
C LEU A 105 -24.80 -3.42 -27.02
N PHE A 106 -25.42 -4.51 -26.56
CA PHE A 106 -25.99 -5.53 -27.43
C PHE A 106 -27.09 -4.93 -28.32
N GLN A 107 -28.00 -4.15 -27.74
CA GLN A 107 -29.05 -3.46 -28.49
C GLN A 107 -28.46 -2.48 -29.51
N ARG A 108 -27.42 -1.73 -29.14
CA ARG A 108 -26.74 -0.78 -30.04
C ARG A 108 -26.06 -1.47 -31.21
N VAL A 109 -25.28 -2.52 -30.95
CA VAL A 109 -24.60 -3.28 -32.00
C VAL A 109 -25.61 -3.91 -32.95
N HIS A 110 -26.76 -4.39 -32.44
CA HIS A 110 -27.85 -4.90 -33.27
C HIS A 110 -28.53 -3.81 -34.13
N LEU A 111 -28.80 -2.63 -33.56
CA LEU A 111 -29.41 -1.51 -34.27
C LEU A 111 -28.48 -0.99 -35.37
N GLU A 112 -27.18 -0.86 -35.11
CA GLU A 112 -26.20 -0.42 -36.11
C GLU A 112 -26.04 -1.47 -37.23
N ALA A 113 -26.07 -2.76 -36.89
CA ALA A 113 -26.08 -3.83 -37.88
C ALA A 113 -27.33 -3.76 -38.79
N GLN A 114 -28.52 -3.51 -38.21
CA GLN A 114 -29.77 -3.38 -38.96
C GLN A 114 -29.81 -2.15 -39.87
N GLN A 115 -29.32 -0.99 -39.40
CA GLN A 115 -29.26 0.23 -40.22
C GLN A 115 -28.42 0.01 -41.49
N ARG A 116 -27.34 -0.78 -41.42
CA ARG A 116 -26.53 -1.13 -42.61
C ARG A 116 -27.24 -2.05 -43.59
N PHE A 117 -28.09 -2.97 -43.13
CA PHE A 117 -28.92 -3.79 -44.03
C PHE A 117 -29.94 -2.94 -44.80
N ALA A 118 -30.33 -1.78 -44.27
CA ALA A 118 -31.22 -0.84 -44.93
C ALA A 118 -30.52 0.04 -45.98
N ASP A 119 -29.21 0.30 -45.85
CA ASP A 119 -28.42 1.17 -46.76
C ASP A 119 -27.99 0.54 -48.11
N GLY A 120 -28.49 -0.66 -48.44
CA GLY A 120 -28.37 -1.24 -49.80
C GLY A 120 -27.00 -1.85 -50.17
N PRO A 121 -26.86 -2.45 -51.38
CA PRO A 121 -25.76 -3.37 -51.70
C PRO A 121 -24.42 -2.72 -52.06
N ASP A 122 -24.35 -1.40 -52.26
CA ASP A 122 -23.12 -0.70 -52.69
C ASP A 122 -22.13 -0.40 -51.54
N GLY A 123 -22.45 -0.82 -50.32
CA GLY A 123 -21.61 -0.69 -49.12
C GLY A 123 -20.62 -1.84 -48.88
N MET A 124 -20.32 -2.68 -49.87
CA MET A 124 -19.40 -3.85 -49.75
C MET A 124 -17.90 -3.48 -49.66
N VAL A 125 -17.54 -2.37 -49.02
CA VAL A 125 -16.18 -2.21 -48.51
C VAL A 125 -16.22 -2.62 -47.04
N GLN A 126 -15.63 -3.79 -46.76
CA GLN A 126 -15.43 -4.42 -45.44
C GLN A 126 -14.83 -3.45 -44.39
N ASN A 127 -15.64 -2.52 -43.90
CA ASN A 127 -15.35 -1.80 -42.68
C ASN A 127 -16.35 -2.27 -41.64
N ASP A 128 -15.96 -3.32 -40.91
CA ASP A 128 -16.68 -3.89 -39.77
C ASP A 128 -17.39 -2.81 -38.95
N ALA A 129 -18.64 -3.07 -38.53
CA ALA A 129 -19.35 -2.23 -37.55
C ALA A 129 -18.51 -1.99 -36.29
N ARG A 130 -17.62 -2.93 -35.97
CA ARG A 130 -16.63 -2.83 -34.88
C ARG A 130 -15.52 -1.81 -35.08
N LYS A 131 -15.26 -1.29 -36.30
CA LYS A 131 -14.23 -0.26 -36.52
C LYS A 131 -14.69 1.14 -36.06
N LYS A 132 -15.99 1.37 -35.89
CA LYS A 132 -16.53 2.68 -35.47
C LYS A 132 -16.66 2.79 -33.95
N ILE A 133 -16.87 1.67 -33.27
CA ILE A 133 -16.92 1.60 -31.81
C ILE A 133 -15.50 1.37 -31.28
N PRO A 134 -14.96 2.22 -30.39
CA PRO A 134 -13.63 2.01 -29.83
C PRO A 134 -13.60 0.70 -29.03
N PRO A 135 -12.53 -0.13 -29.16
CA PRO A 135 -12.44 -1.41 -28.45
C PRO A 135 -12.50 -1.22 -26.92
N LYS A 136 -12.02 -0.08 -26.41
CA LYS A 136 -12.13 0.30 -25.00
C LYS A 136 -13.55 0.30 -24.44
N LEU A 137 -14.57 0.51 -25.28
CA LEU A 137 -15.97 0.52 -24.85
C LEU A 137 -16.57 -0.90 -24.80
N LEU A 138 -15.99 -1.85 -25.54
CA LEU A 138 -16.38 -3.26 -25.53
C LEU A 138 -15.59 -4.08 -24.49
N ARG A 139 -14.42 -3.57 -24.07
CA ARG A 139 -13.58 -4.20 -23.05
C ARG A 139 -14.28 -4.18 -21.68
N ARG A 140 -14.65 -5.38 -21.22
CA ARG A 140 -15.22 -5.63 -19.88
C ARG A 140 -14.25 -6.28 -18.91
N TYR A 141 -13.03 -6.51 -19.37
CA TYR A 141 -11.99 -7.11 -18.56
C TYR A 141 -10.82 -6.14 -18.46
N GLU A 142 -10.08 -6.30 -17.37
CA GLU A 142 -8.89 -5.52 -17.04
C GLU A 142 -7.71 -6.48 -16.96
N VAL A 143 -6.57 -6.09 -17.50
CA VAL A 143 -5.37 -6.95 -17.52
C VAL A 143 -4.35 -6.42 -16.54
N TYR A 144 -4.07 -7.16 -15.48
CA TYR A 144 -3.09 -6.77 -14.48
C TYR A 144 -1.81 -7.58 -14.62
N PHE A 145 -0.66 -6.92 -14.56
CA PHE A 145 0.63 -7.62 -14.48
C PHE A 145 1.02 -7.77 -13.01
N VAL A 146 1.19 -9.03 -12.59
CA VAL A 146 1.68 -9.37 -11.25
C VAL A 146 3.16 -9.71 -11.36
N THR A 147 3.96 -9.07 -10.52
CA THR A 147 5.41 -9.31 -10.50
C THR A 147 5.76 -10.53 -9.69
N PRO A 148 6.96 -11.11 -9.93
CA PRO A 148 7.47 -12.17 -9.09
C PRO A 148 7.59 -11.75 -7.62
N GLU A 149 7.37 -12.70 -6.71
CA GLU A 149 7.62 -12.48 -5.28
C GLU A 149 9.10 -12.21 -5.00
N LEU A 150 10.01 -12.85 -5.76
CA LEU A 150 11.46 -12.66 -5.67
C LEU A 150 11.98 -11.33 -6.25
N ASP A 151 11.14 -10.50 -6.88
CA ASP A 151 11.66 -9.24 -7.43
C ASP A 151 12.00 -8.26 -6.31
N LYS A 152 13.16 -7.61 -6.44
CA LYS A 152 13.67 -6.71 -5.41
C LYS A 152 12.71 -5.53 -5.26
N CYS A 153 12.09 -5.42 -4.09
CA CYS A 153 11.23 -4.29 -3.75
C CYS A 153 12.08 -3.03 -3.61
N LEU A 154 11.77 -2.00 -4.41
CA LEU A 154 12.46 -0.71 -4.36
C LEU A 154 11.80 0.21 -3.33
N ALA A 155 12.61 1.02 -2.66
CA ALA A 155 12.10 2.14 -1.85
C ALA A 155 11.67 3.29 -2.77
N ALA A 156 10.71 4.13 -2.36
CA ALA A 156 10.24 5.25 -3.19
C ALA A 156 11.37 6.23 -3.59
N ARG A 157 12.46 6.27 -2.83
CA ARG A 157 13.68 7.06 -3.06
C ARG A 157 14.57 6.52 -4.16
N GLU A 158 14.61 5.20 -4.30
CA GLU A 158 15.40 4.51 -5.33
C GLU A 158 14.75 4.66 -6.71
N ILE A 159 13.49 5.09 -6.75
CA ILE A 159 12.76 5.38 -7.98
C ILE A 159 13.31 6.68 -8.61
N LEU A 160 14.29 6.49 -9.49
CA LEU A 160 14.92 7.52 -10.30
C LEU A 160 14.32 7.61 -11.72
N ALA A 161 14.81 8.56 -12.52
CA ALA A 161 14.38 8.78 -13.91
C ALA A 161 14.53 7.54 -14.81
N GLU A 162 15.46 6.63 -14.49
CA GLU A 162 15.66 5.38 -15.24
C GLU A 162 14.47 4.42 -15.15
N HIS A 163 13.59 4.60 -14.15
CA HIS A 163 12.44 3.75 -13.91
C HIS A 163 11.15 4.24 -14.60
N VAL A 164 11.20 5.38 -15.29
CA VAL A 164 10.05 5.90 -16.04
C VAL A 164 9.66 4.92 -17.16
N GLY A 165 8.39 4.52 -17.18
CA GLY A 165 7.83 3.57 -18.14
C GLY A 165 8.12 2.09 -17.84
N LYS A 166 8.91 1.80 -16.80
CA LYS A 166 9.18 0.44 -16.34
C LYS A 166 8.15 0.00 -15.30
N LEU A 167 7.95 -1.31 -15.20
CA LEU A 167 7.21 -1.90 -14.10
C LEU A 167 8.13 -2.01 -12.89
N VAL A 168 7.71 -1.37 -11.79
CA VAL A 168 8.44 -1.29 -10.53
C VAL A 168 7.57 -1.85 -9.41
N THR A 169 8.21 -2.60 -8.51
CA THR A 169 7.64 -3.01 -7.24
C THR A 169 8.15 -2.07 -6.15
N MET A 170 7.23 -1.53 -5.35
CA MET A 170 7.57 -0.70 -4.20
C MET A 170 6.85 -1.19 -2.95
N ARG A 171 7.53 -1.13 -1.82
CA ARG A 171 6.94 -1.37 -0.49
C ARG A 171 6.77 -0.06 0.25
N GLY A 172 5.64 0.11 0.91
CA GLY A 172 5.37 1.34 1.65
C GLY A 172 4.11 1.26 2.50
N ILE A 173 3.92 2.28 3.33
CA ILE A 173 2.76 2.42 4.20
C ILE A 173 1.77 3.39 3.55
N VAL A 174 0.50 3.02 3.50
CA VAL A 174 -0.55 3.92 3.01
C VAL A 174 -0.78 5.02 4.04
N ILE A 175 -0.50 6.27 3.69
CA ILE A 175 -0.80 7.42 4.57
C ILE A 175 -2.26 7.82 4.39
N ARG A 176 -2.70 7.84 3.13
CA ARG A 176 -3.95 8.45 2.72
C ARG A 176 -4.56 7.68 1.56
N CYS A 177 -5.87 7.50 1.64
CA CYS A 177 -6.68 6.77 0.67
C CYS A 177 -7.91 7.63 0.34
N SER A 178 -8.14 7.94 -0.94
CA SER A 178 -9.37 8.61 -1.36
C SER A 178 -10.55 7.65 -1.40
N GLU A 179 -11.77 8.17 -1.45
CA GLU A 179 -12.92 7.35 -1.81
C GLU A 179 -12.85 6.93 -3.29
N VAL A 180 -13.64 5.91 -3.65
CA VAL A 180 -13.70 5.41 -5.02
C VAL A 180 -14.58 6.34 -5.85
N MET A 181 -13.98 6.89 -6.90
CA MET A 181 -14.63 7.77 -7.86
C MET A 181 -14.82 7.06 -9.20
N PRO A 182 -15.89 7.35 -9.95
CA PRO A 182 -16.03 6.85 -11.32
C PRO A 182 -15.12 7.67 -12.27
N HIS A 183 -14.21 7.00 -12.97
CA HIS A 183 -13.36 7.59 -13.99
C HIS A 183 -13.91 7.24 -15.39
N VAL A 184 -14.01 8.24 -16.26
CA VAL A 184 -14.59 8.05 -17.60
C VAL A 184 -13.50 7.60 -18.56
N ASN A 185 -13.68 6.45 -19.19
CA ASN A 185 -12.73 5.94 -20.18
C ASN A 185 -13.16 6.35 -21.60
N VAL A 186 -14.44 6.15 -21.91
CA VAL A 186 -15.04 6.48 -23.22
C VAL A 186 -16.32 7.24 -22.99
N VAL A 187 -16.40 8.39 -23.62
CA VAL A 187 -17.56 9.26 -23.61
C VAL A 187 -18.33 9.07 -24.91
N THR A 188 -19.65 8.88 -24.80
CA THR A 188 -20.55 8.80 -25.96
C THR A 188 -21.43 10.03 -26.03
N TYR A 189 -21.40 10.71 -27.17
CA TYR A 189 -22.28 11.83 -27.50
C TYR A 189 -23.35 11.40 -28.50
N LEU A 190 -24.55 11.93 -28.37
CA LEU A 190 -25.63 11.76 -29.32
C LEU A 190 -25.95 13.10 -29.97
N CYS A 191 -26.05 13.13 -31.29
CA CYS A 191 -26.47 14.32 -32.03
C CYS A 191 -27.99 14.40 -32.11
N ASP A 192 -28.58 15.53 -31.70
CA ASP A 192 -30.04 15.73 -31.72
C ASP A 192 -30.64 15.70 -33.13
N THR A 193 -29.87 16.10 -34.14
CA THR A 193 -30.37 16.28 -35.51
C THR A 193 -30.22 15.03 -36.37
N CYS A 194 -29.08 14.35 -36.30
CA CYS A 194 -28.82 13.16 -37.11
C CYS A 194 -28.89 11.85 -36.32
N GLY A 195 -29.04 11.89 -34.99
CA GLY A 195 -29.06 10.69 -34.15
C GLY A 195 -27.74 9.91 -34.15
N CYS A 196 -26.68 10.42 -34.77
CA CYS A 196 -25.38 9.75 -34.79
C CYS A 196 -24.71 9.78 -33.42
N GLU A 197 -24.24 8.62 -32.99
CA GLU A 197 -23.40 8.47 -31.80
C GLU A 197 -21.93 8.74 -32.14
N VAL A 198 -21.28 9.60 -31.35
CA VAL A 198 -19.87 9.94 -31.46
C VAL A 198 -19.15 9.47 -30.21
N TYR A 199 -18.09 8.70 -30.39
CA TYR A 199 -17.27 8.17 -29.29
C TYR A 199 -15.98 8.96 -29.16
N GLN A 200 -15.70 9.45 -27.96
CA GLN A 200 -14.47 10.15 -27.62
C GLN A 200 -13.73 9.41 -26.49
N GLU A 201 -12.49 9.00 -26.72
CA GLU A 201 -11.65 8.41 -25.68
C GLU A 201 -11.02 9.50 -24.81
N VAL A 202 -11.08 9.31 -23.49
CA VAL A 202 -10.49 10.21 -22.50
C VAL A 202 -9.22 9.56 -21.97
N ASN A 203 -8.06 10.09 -22.37
CA ASN A 203 -6.75 9.60 -21.90
C ASN A 203 -6.12 10.52 -20.83
N GLY A 204 -6.67 11.71 -20.63
CA GLY A 204 -6.12 12.74 -19.74
C GLY A 204 -7.07 13.08 -18.58
N PRO A 205 -6.55 13.73 -17.51
CA PRO A 205 -7.38 14.20 -16.40
C PRO A 205 -8.36 15.31 -16.82
N GLN A 206 -8.07 15.99 -17.93
CA GLN A 206 -8.93 17.00 -18.53
C GLN A 206 -9.17 16.60 -19.98
N TYR A 207 -10.42 16.72 -20.42
CA TYR A 207 -10.79 16.57 -21.82
C TYR A 207 -11.77 17.68 -22.18
N ALA A 208 -11.71 18.11 -23.45
CA ALA A 208 -12.69 19.03 -24.01
C ALA A 208 -13.75 18.21 -24.75
N PRO A 209 -15.06 18.42 -24.49
CA PRO A 209 -16.12 17.74 -25.21
C PRO A 209 -16.13 18.17 -26.67
N THR A 210 -16.26 17.21 -27.58
CA THR A 210 -16.45 17.49 -29.00
C THR A 210 -17.75 18.26 -29.22
N GLN A 211 -17.66 19.42 -29.89
CA GLN A 211 -18.83 20.28 -30.18
C GLN A 211 -19.46 20.00 -31.53
N GLU A 212 -18.67 19.49 -32.49
CA GLU A 212 -19.10 19.28 -33.87
C GLU A 212 -19.30 17.79 -34.15
N CYS A 213 -20.42 17.46 -34.80
CA CYS A 213 -20.71 16.10 -35.22
C CYS A 213 -19.90 15.74 -36.48
N PRO A 214 -19.12 14.63 -36.48
CA PRO A 214 -18.35 14.17 -37.65
C PRO A 214 -19.21 13.42 -38.69
N SER A 215 -20.54 13.35 -38.51
CA SER A 215 -21.42 12.60 -39.44
C SER A 215 -21.53 13.32 -40.78
N LYS A 216 -21.56 12.53 -41.87
CA LYS A 216 -21.73 13.04 -43.24
C LYS A 216 -23.05 13.80 -43.39
N ASP A 217 -24.12 13.29 -42.78
CA ASP A 217 -25.45 13.92 -42.84
C ASP A 217 -25.46 15.34 -42.24
N CYS A 218 -24.81 15.56 -41.10
CA CYS A 218 -24.70 16.89 -40.51
C CYS A 218 -23.73 17.80 -41.27
N GLN A 219 -22.62 17.26 -41.78
CA GLN A 219 -21.65 18.04 -42.56
C GLN A 219 -22.25 18.50 -43.90
N GLU A 220 -22.97 17.62 -44.60
CA GLU A 220 -23.62 17.94 -45.88
C GLU A 220 -24.83 18.86 -45.68
N SER A 221 -25.61 18.64 -44.62
CA SER A 221 -26.79 19.47 -44.34
C SER A 221 -26.46 20.84 -43.72
N LYS A 222 -25.21 21.10 -43.31
CA LYS A 222 -24.79 22.25 -42.47
C LYS A 222 -25.70 22.48 -41.25
N ALA A 223 -26.41 21.43 -40.83
CA ALA A 223 -27.20 21.45 -39.63
C ALA A 223 -26.20 21.19 -38.51
N ASN A 224 -25.78 22.26 -37.83
CA ASN A 224 -24.91 22.20 -36.65
C ASN A 224 -25.70 21.57 -35.50
N GLY A 225 -25.90 20.26 -35.58
CA GLY A 225 -26.56 19.49 -34.55
C GLY A 225 -25.76 19.54 -33.26
N ARG A 226 -26.45 19.80 -32.16
CA ARG A 226 -25.84 19.82 -30.84
C ARG A 226 -25.55 18.39 -30.41
N LEU A 227 -24.35 18.18 -29.87
CA LEU A 227 -23.96 16.91 -29.25
C LEU A 227 -24.31 16.95 -27.77
N GLU A 228 -25.17 16.02 -27.34
CA GLU A 228 -25.51 15.83 -25.93
C GLU A 228 -24.79 14.60 -25.38
N LEU A 229 -24.24 14.72 -24.17
CA LEU A 229 -23.52 13.64 -23.49
C LEU A 229 -24.50 12.59 -22.97
N GLN A 230 -24.32 11.33 -23.37
CA GLN A 230 -25.12 10.23 -22.84
C GLN A 230 -24.34 9.35 -21.87
N LEU A 231 -24.65 9.48 -20.58
CA LEU A 231 -24.00 8.73 -19.50
C LEU A 231 -24.21 7.21 -19.63
N ARG A 232 -25.43 6.76 -19.94
CA ARG A 232 -25.74 5.31 -20.07
C ARG A 232 -24.95 4.61 -21.16
N GLY A 233 -24.53 5.36 -22.17
CA GLY A 233 -23.76 4.86 -23.28
C GLY A 233 -22.25 5.04 -23.12
N SER A 234 -21.81 5.61 -22.00
CA SER A 234 -20.41 5.91 -21.71
C SER A 234 -19.84 4.85 -20.76
N SER A 235 -18.53 4.61 -20.86
CA SER A 235 -17.83 3.63 -20.02
C SER A 235 -17.19 4.33 -18.83
N PHE A 236 -17.50 3.84 -17.62
CA PHE A 236 -16.89 4.29 -16.37
C PHE A 236 -16.11 3.13 -15.73
N SER A 237 -14.89 3.41 -15.30
CA SER A 237 -14.07 2.52 -14.49
C SER A 237 -14.02 3.05 -13.04
N LYS A 238 -13.72 2.18 -12.08
CA LYS A 238 -13.46 2.63 -10.70
C LYS A 238 -12.08 3.26 -10.65
N TYR A 239 -11.95 4.35 -9.90
CA TYR A 239 -10.70 5.07 -9.72
C TYR A 239 -10.52 5.45 -8.26
N GLN A 240 -9.30 5.28 -7.77
CA GLN A 240 -8.93 5.64 -6.42
C GLN A 240 -7.50 6.18 -6.42
N GLU A 241 -7.26 7.24 -5.65
CA GLU A 241 -5.92 7.79 -5.45
C GLU A 241 -5.45 7.46 -4.03
N ILE A 242 -4.24 6.90 -3.95
CA ILE A 242 -3.61 6.48 -2.71
C ILE A 242 -2.27 7.20 -2.60
N ARG A 243 -1.91 7.68 -1.41
CA ARG A 243 -0.56 8.17 -1.12
C ARG A 243 0.18 7.19 -0.23
N VAL A 244 1.36 6.81 -0.68
CA VAL A 244 2.18 5.77 -0.07
C VAL A 244 3.50 6.39 0.37
N GLN A 245 3.88 6.13 1.62
CA GLN A 245 5.15 6.52 2.21
C GLN A 245 6.16 5.39 2.17
N GLU A 246 7.44 5.74 2.10
CA GLU A 246 8.53 4.83 2.44
C GLU A 246 8.35 4.24 3.84
N MET A 247 8.73 2.97 4.01
CA MET A 247 8.84 2.36 5.33
C MET A 247 10.03 2.99 6.07
N SER A 248 9.89 3.19 7.38
CA SER A 248 10.91 3.85 8.22
C SER A 248 12.28 3.15 8.17
N ASP A 249 12.31 1.82 8.03
CA ASP A 249 13.54 1.01 7.97
C ASP A 249 14.42 1.34 6.75
N GLN A 250 13.79 1.82 5.66
CA GLN A 250 14.48 2.13 4.40
C GLN A 250 14.98 3.58 4.34
N VAL A 251 14.65 4.40 5.35
CA VAL A 251 14.98 5.82 5.36
C VAL A 251 16.37 6.02 5.98
N PRO A 252 17.36 6.53 5.22
CA PRO A 252 18.67 6.84 5.80
C PRO A 252 18.56 8.00 6.78
N ILE A 253 19.40 7.93 7.81
CA ILE A 253 19.44 8.88 8.93
C ILE A 253 19.63 10.31 8.39
N GLY A 254 18.76 11.22 8.84
CA GLY A 254 18.82 12.65 8.50
C GLY A 254 18.02 13.06 7.25
N SER A 255 17.36 12.14 6.56
CA SER A 255 16.45 12.46 5.46
C SER A 255 14.98 12.30 5.85
N ILE A 256 14.12 13.15 5.29
CA ILE A 256 12.67 13.02 5.44
C ILE A 256 12.16 11.88 4.53
N PRO A 257 11.26 11.00 5.01
CA PRO A 257 10.62 9.98 4.18
C PRO A 257 9.86 10.62 3.01
N ARG A 258 10.00 10.06 1.80
CA ARG A 258 9.26 10.54 0.64
C ARG A 258 7.93 9.82 0.53
N ALA A 259 6.96 10.53 -0.05
CA ALA A 259 5.66 9.98 -0.40
C ALA A 259 5.44 10.03 -1.91
N MET A 260 4.77 9.02 -2.44
CA MET A 260 4.42 8.89 -3.85
C MET A 260 2.90 8.76 -4.00
N SER A 261 2.34 9.39 -5.02
CA SER A 261 0.94 9.19 -5.42
C SER A 261 0.81 7.96 -6.30
N VAL A 262 -0.12 7.08 -5.94
CA VAL A 262 -0.46 5.85 -6.65
C VAL A 262 -1.90 5.96 -7.13
N ARG A 263 -2.11 5.72 -8.42
CA ARG A 263 -3.42 5.62 -9.04
C ARG A 263 -3.81 4.16 -9.08
N VAL A 264 -4.97 3.84 -8.53
CA VAL A 264 -5.56 2.50 -8.56
C VAL A 264 -6.79 2.56 -9.43
N THR A 265 -6.81 1.74 -10.47
CA THR A 265 -7.93 1.62 -11.40
C THR A 265 -8.58 0.25 -11.29
N GLY A 266 -9.89 0.20 -11.52
CA GLY A 266 -10.60 -1.06 -11.70
C GLY A 266 -10.91 -1.81 -10.41
N GLU A 267 -10.77 -3.13 -10.44
CA GLU A 267 -11.14 -4.01 -9.33
C GLU A 267 -10.21 -3.96 -8.13
N ASN A 268 -8.97 -3.49 -8.31
CA ASN A 268 -8.01 -3.34 -7.23
C ASN A 268 -8.37 -2.19 -6.25
N THR A 269 -9.46 -1.47 -6.51
CA THR A 269 -9.96 -0.41 -5.63
C THR A 269 -10.51 -0.99 -4.31
N ARG A 270 -10.33 -0.25 -3.20
CA ARG A 270 -10.72 -0.62 -1.82
C ARG A 270 -9.95 -1.77 -1.17
N LEU A 271 -8.84 -2.23 -1.75
CA LEU A 271 -7.99 -3.27 -1.13
C LEU A 271 -7.12 -2.77 0.04
N CYS A 272 -6.90 -1.45 0.14
CA CYS A 272 -6.01 -0.85 1.15
C CYS A 272 -6.76 0.08 2.09
N GLN A 273 -6.33 0.09 3.36
CA GLN A 273 -6.72 1.10 4.33
C GLN A 273 -5.51 1.98 4.73
N PRO A 274 -5.74 3.23 5.17
CA PRO A 274 -4.68 4.02 5.77
C PRO A 274 -4.03 3.30 6.96
N GLY A 275 -2.70 3.28 6.99
CA GLY A 275 -1.89 2.56 7.97
C GLY A 275 -1.53 1.13 7.55
N ASP A 276 -1.98 0.63 6.42
CA ASP A 276 -1.54 -0.69 5.95
C ASP A 276 -0.17 -0.62 5.27
N SER A 277 0.69 -1.57 5.59
CA SER A 277 1.93 -1.85 4.86
C SER A 277 1.59 -2.68 3.62
N ILE A 278 1.87 -2.13 2.45
CA ILE A 278 1.51 -2.76 1.17
C ILE A 278 2.72 -2.86 0.26
N LYS A 279 2.75 -3.92 -0.54
CA LYS A 279 3.62 -4.08 -1.69
C LYS A 279 2.80 -3.77 -2.94
N ILE A 280 3.25 -2.79 -3.70
CA ILE A 280 2.55 -2.29 -4.89
C ILE A 280 3.43 -2.57 -6.09
N SER A 281 2.84 -3.23 -7.08
CA SER A 281 3.43 -3.37 -8.41
C SER A 281 2.73 -2.41 -9.35
N GLY A 282 3.50 -1.59 -10.08
CA GLY A 282 2.91 -0.63 -10.99
C GLY A 282 3.90 -0.03 -11.97
N ILE A 283 3.38 0.75 -12.89
CA ILE A 283 4.16 1.43 -13.93
C ILE A 283 4.35 2.89 -13.50
N LEU A 284 5.60 3.36 -13.50
CA LEU A 284 5.88 4.75 -13.18
C LEU A 284 5.64 5.63 -14.42
N LEU A 285 4.70 6.57 -14.31
CA LEU A 285 4.36 7.48 -15.40
C LEU A 285 4.46 8.95 -14.94
N PRO A 286 5.06 9.84 -15.76
CA PRO A 286 5.02 11.27 -15.49
C PRO A 286 3.66 11.84 -15.92
N GLN A 287 3.03 12.58 -15.02
CA GLN A 287 1.85 13.39 -15.34
C GLN A 287 2.29 14.79 -15.72
N LEU A 288 2.02 15.16 -16.97
CA LEU A 288 2.15 16.54 -17.42
C LEU A 288 0.94 17.32 -16.90
N ARG A 289 1.19 18.37 -16.12
CA ARG A 289 0.13 19.32 -15.73
C ARG A 289 -0.27 20.11 -16.98
N SER A 290 -1.56 20.14 -17.29
CA SER A 290 -2.12 20.96 -18.37
C SER A 290 -2.87 22.15 -17.76
N GLY A 291 -2.59 23.38 -18.23
CA GLY A 291 -3.32 24.60 -17.86
C GLY A 291 -2.47 25.84 -17.53
N PHE A 292 -3.09 26.86 -16.91
CA PHE A 292 -2.46 28.16 -16.56
C PHE A 292 -1.23 28.05 -15.64
N LYS A 293 -1.04 26.92 -14.94
CA LYS A 293 0.17 26.64 -14.16
C LYS A 293 1.42 26.33 -15.03
N ASN A 294 1.28 26.23 -16.36
CA ASN A 294 2.42 26.11 -17.29
C ASN A 294 3.32 27.36 -17.32
N GLN A 295 2.85 28.51 -16.82
CA GLN A 295 3.67 29.73 -16.78
C GLN A 295 4.68 29.73 -15.62
N SER A 296 4.51 28.83 -14.64
CA SER A 296 5.41 28.70 -13.47
C SER A 296 5.98 27.28 -13.29
N GLY A 297 5.45 26.28 -13.99
CA GLY A 297 5.99 24.93 -14.02
C GLY A 297 6.95 24.76 -15.19
N GLY A 298 8.23 24.54 -14.90
CA GLY A 298 9.20 24.09 -15.91
C GLY A 298 8.88 22.68 -16.44
N LEU A 299 9.83 22.04 -17.11
CA LEU A 299 9.77 20.63 -17.57
C LEU A 299 9.67 19.58 -16.43
N VAL A 300 9.35 20.01 -15.21
CA VAL A 300 9.21 19.17 -14.02
C VAL A 300 7.82 18.57 -14.03
N ALA A 301 7.73 17.29 -14.39
CA ALA A 301 6.50 16.51 -14.30
C ALA A 301 6.36 15.94 -12.88
N ASP A 302 5.14 15.94 -12.36
CA ASP A 302 4.83 15.11 -11.19
C ASP A 302 4.83 13.66 -11.64
N VAL A 303 5.40 12.76 -10.85
CA VAL A 303 5.35 11.32 -11.13
C VAL A 303 4.24 10.68 -10.32
N PHE A 304 3.52 9.74 -10.94
CA PHE A 304 2.59 8.86 -10.26
C PHE A 304 2.84 7.42 -10.68
N LEU A 305 2.51 6.49 -9.79
CA LEU A 305 2.53 5.07 -10.10
C LEU A 305 1.13 4.62 -10.52
N ASP A 306 1.01 4.02 -11.70
CA ASP A 306 -0.22 3.35 -12.12
C ASP A 306 -0.20 1.91 -11.63
N CYS A 307 -1.11 1.57 -10.73
CA CYS A 307 -1.06 0.33 -9.96
C CYS A 307 -1.69 -0.84 -10.72
N HIS A 308 -0.96 -1.95 -10.79
CA HIS A 308 -1.41 -3.20 -11.40
C HIS A 308 -1.70 -4.29 -10.35
N SER A 309 -0.88 -4.41 -9.31
CA SER A 309 -1.11 -5.36 -8.21
C SER A 309 -0.88 -4.67 -6.87
N ILE A 310 -1.73 -5.00 -5.90
CA ILE A 310 -1.62 -4.59 -4.51
C ILE A 310 -1.65 -5.84 -3.66
N GLU A 311 -0.55 -6.10 -2.97
CA GLU A 311 -0.41 -7.15 -1.97
C GLU A 311 -0.36 -6.48 -0.59
N ASN A 312 -1.31 -6.82 0.28
CA ASN A 312 -1.32 -6.30 1.65
C ASN A 312 -0.49 -7.23 2.53
N LEU A 313 0.65 -6.72 3.01
CA LEU A 313 1.58 -7.51 3.81
C LEU A 313 0.95 -7.95 5.15
N ARG A 314 -0.08 -7.25 5.64
CA ARG A 314 -0.77 -7.61 6.90
C ARG A 314 -1.43 -9.00 6.87
N SER A 315 -1.76 -9.52 5.69
CA SER A 315 -2.40 -10.84 5.53
C SER A 315 -1.37 -11.93 5.20
N GLU A 316 -0.18 -11.53 4.76
CA GLU A 316 0.90 -12.42 4.36
C GLU A 316 2.06 -12.44 5.35
N ASP A 317 2.07 -11.60 6.39
CA ASP A 317 2.99 -11.79 7.53
C ASP A 317 2.76 -13.17 8.19
N ASP A 318 1.57 -13.77 8.02
CA ASP A 318 1.27 -15.17 8.40
C ASP A 318 1.83 -16.23 7.42
N LYS A 319 2.29 -15.85 6.21
CA LYS A 319 2.83 -16.79 5.18
C LYS A 319 4.28 -16.51 4.78
N SER A 320 4.74 -15.26 4.87
CA SER A 320 6.10 -14.83 4.57
C SER A 320 7.07 -15.13 5.73
N ALA A 321 6.55 -15.50 6.89
CA ALA A 321 7.34 -16.10 7.97
C ALA A 321 7.74 -17.56 7.67
N GLU A 322 7.30 -18.13 6.54
CA GLU A 322 7.85 -19.36 5.95
C GLU A 322 9.03 -19.08 5.00
N ASN A 323 9.71 -17.93 5.13
CA ASN A 323 11.08 -17.85 4.61
C ASN A 323 11.92 -18.84 5.41
N ASP A 324 12.33 -19.94 4.77
CA ASP A 324 13.13 -21.05 5.29
C ASP A 324 14.12 -20.59 6.37
N LEU A 325 13.76 -20.76 7.64
CA LEU A 325 14.71 -20.73 8.75
C LEU A 325 15.82 -21.69 8.37
N THR A 326 17.04 -21.18 8.26
CA THR A 326 18.18 -22.04 7.94
C THR A 326 18.36 -23.06 9.08
N GLU A 327 18.84 -24.27 8.77
CA GLU A 327 19.01 -25.33 9.77
C GLU A 327 19.85 -24.88 10.99
N GLU A 328 20.77 -23.93 10.77
CA GLU A 328 21.57 -23.29 11.83
C GLU A 328 20.73 -22.42 12.79
N GLU A 329 19.71 -21.72 12.28
CA GLU A 329 18.82 -20.86 13.06
C GLU A 329 17.83 -21.71 13.87
N VAL A 330 17.32 -22.79 13.28
CA VAL A 330 16.51 -23.79 13.99
C VAL A 330 17.29 -24.41 15.15
N GLN A 331 18.59 -24.63 14.97
CA GLN A 331 19.46 -25.18 16.02
C GLN A 331 19.70 -24.18 17.17
N ILE A 332 19.72 -22.88 16.90
CA ILE A 332 19.75 -21.82 17.93
C ILE A 332 18.42 -21.78 18.69
N VAL A 333 17.29 -21.89 17.98
CA VAL A 333 15.94 -21.95 18.56
C VAL A 333 15.67 -23.26 19.32
N SER A 334 16.51 -24.29 19.16
CA SER A 334 16.36 -25.56 19.87
C SER A 334 17.08 -25.60 21.24
N GLN A 335 17.79 -24.53 21.63
CA GLN A 335 18.50 -24.49 22.91
C GLN A 335 17.57 -24.16 24.07
N ASP A 336 17.66 -24.85 25.21
CA ASP A 336 16.72 -24.65 26.34
C ASP A 336 16.72 -23.24 26.97
N ASN A 337 17.74 -22.40 26.70
CA ASN A 337 17.92 -21.07 27.29
C ASN A 337 17.56 -19.89 26.34
N ILE A 338 16.67 -20.08 25.36
CA ILE A 338 16.30 -19.02 24.39
C ILE A 338 15.74 -17.77 25.06
N TYR A 339 14.94 -17.91 26.12
CA TYR A 339 14.30 -16.76 26.76
C TYR A 339 15.32 -15.77 27.34
N ASP A 340 16.32 -16.29 28.06
CA ASP A 340 17.39 -15.47 28.61
C ASP A 340 18.36 -14.98 27.51
N LEU A 341 18.58 -15.78 26.47
CA LEU A 341 19.39 -15.40 25.30
C LEU A 341 18.76 -14.23 24.53
N LEU A 342 17.45 -14.29 24.25
CA LEU A 342 16.71 -13.21 23.59
C LEU A 342 16.67 -11.96 24.46
N ALA A 343 16.43 -12.11 25.76
CA ALA A 343 16.44 -10.97 26.68
C ALA A 343 17.83 -10.31 26.77
N TYR A 344 18.92 -11.09 26.71
CA TYR A 344 20.28 -10.56 26.65
C TYR A 344 20.58 -9.88 25.31
N SER A 345 20.06 -10.44 24.21
CA SER A 345 20.23 -9.90 22.85
C SER A 345 19.53 -8.55 22.64
N ILE A 346 18.55 -8.18 23.49
CA ILE A 346 17.95 -6.84 23.46
C ILE A 346 18.93 -5.83 24.06
N ALA A 347 19.35 -4.87 23.24
CA ALA A 347 20.25 -3.77 23.59
C ALA A 347 21.48 -4.24 24.40
N PRO A 348 22.35 -5.08 23.82
CA PRO A 348 23.46 -5.67 24.56
C PRO A 348 24.54 -4.62 24.91
N GLU A 349 24.55 -3.47 24.24
CA GLU A 349 25.38 -2.30 24.59
C GLU A 349 25.14 -1.79 26.02
N ILE A 350 23.96 -2.04 26.59
CA ILE A 350 23.60 -1.63 27.94
C ILE A 350 23.75 -2.83 28.88
N TYR A 351 24.68 -2.69 29.85
CA TYR A 351 24.89 -3.68 30.91
C TYR A 351 23.77 -3.61 31.96
N GLY A 352 23.28 -4.77 32.40
CA GLY A 352 22.28 -4.89 33.47
C GLY A 352 20.83 -4.84 32.98
N HIS A 353 19.92 -4.54 33.93
CA HIS A 353 18.46 -4.46 33.73
C HIS A 353 17.83 -5.64 32.99
N HIS A 354 18.27 -6.87 33.30
CA HIS A 354 17.76 -8.08 32.65
C HIS A 354 16.24 -8.23 32.76
N ASP A 355 15.65 -7.87 33.90
CA ASP A 355 14.20 -7.95 34.10
C ASP A 355 13.43 -6.94 33.25
N VAL A 356 13.98 -5.73 33.07
CA VAL A 356 13.39 -4.72 32.18
C VAL A 356 13.46 -5.22 30.73
N LYS A 357 14.61 -5.75 30.30
CA LYS A 357 14.76 -6.32 28.94
C LYS A 357 13.81 -7.49 28.69
N LYS A 358 13.61 -8.37 29.68
CA LYS A 358 12.60 -9.44 29.64
C LYS A 358 11.19 -8.91 29.46
N SER A 359 10.84 -7.82 30.15
CA SER A 359 9.52 -7.19 29.97
C SER A 359 9.35 -6.55 28.59
N LEU A 360 10.41 -5.94 28.04
CA LEU A 360 10.41 -5.39 26.69
C LEU A 360 10.26 -6.49 25.63
N LEU A 361 10.89 -7.65 25.84
CA LEU A 361 10.71 -8.83 25.00
C LEU A 361 9.23 -9.28 24.97
N LEU A 362 8.59 -9.34 26.14
CA LEU A 362 7.17 -9.69 26.23
C LEU A 362 6.29 -8.65 25.52
N ALA A 363 6.64 -7.37 25.56
CA ALA A 363 5.92 -6.33 24.81
C ALA A 363 6.10 -6.44 23.29
N LEU A 364 7.27 -6.89 22.83
CA LEU A 364 7.56 -7.15 21.41
C LEU A 364 6.79 -8.34 20.84
N VAL A 365 6.73 -9.44 21.60
CA VAL A 365 5.93 -10.62 21.21
C VAL A 365 4.44 -10.31 21.34
N GLY A 366 4.06 -9.51 22.34
CA GLY A 366 2.67 -9.18 22.64
C GLY A 366 1.87 -10.38 23.15
N GLY A 367 0.56 -10.17 23.32
CA GLY A 367 -0.39 -11.20 23.71
C GLY A 367 -1.47 -11.42 22.66
N VAL A 368 -2.15 -12.57 22.75
CA VAL A 368 -3.27 -12.89 21.85
C VAL A 368 -4.52 -12.11 22.30
N ASP A 369 -5.05 -11.28 21.40
CA ASP A 369 -6.36 -10.63 21.58
C ASP A 369 -7.45 -11.71 21.71
N LYS A 370 -8.22 -11.69 22.81
CA LYS A 370 -9.32 -12.64 23.04
C LYS A 370 -10.67 -11.93 22.92
N ASN A 371 -11.56 -12.50 22.12
CA ASN A 371 -12.95 -12.07 22.04
C ASN A 371 -13.80 -12.99 22.92
N ALA A 372 -14.06 -12.58 24.16
CA ALA A 372 -14.96 -13.30 25.06
C ALA A 372 -16.32 -12.59 25.09
N ASN A 373 -17.37 -13.23 24.57
CA ASN A 373 -18.76 -12.77 24.67
C ASN A 373 -19.02 -11.31 24.23
N GLY A 374 -18.43 -10.88 23.11
CA GLY A 374 -18.61 -9.52 22.58
C GLY A 374 -17.78 -8.44 23.28
N MET A 375 -17.05 -8.78 24.35
CA MET A 375 -16.03 -7.93 24.94
C MET A 375 -14.66 -8.32 24.38
N LYS A 376 -14.01 -7.38 23.69
CA LYS A 376 -12.65 -7.54 23.21
C LYS A 376 -11.68 -7.31 24.38
N ILE A 377 -10.92 -8.33 24.74
CA ILE A 377 -9.86 -8.23 25.74
C ILE A 377 -8.57 -7.92 24.99
N ARG A 378 -7.91 -6.81 25.37
CA ARG A 378 -6.64 -6.37 24.80
C ARG A 378 -5.52 -7.38 25.10
N GLY A 379 -4.74 -7.72 24.08
CA GLY A 379 -3.48 -8.47 24.19
C GLY A 379 -2.23 -7.57 24.19
N ALA A 380 -2.39 -6.25 24.02
CA ALA A 380 -1.28 -5.30 24.00
C ALA A 380 -0.81 -4.93 25.41
N ILE A 381 0.49 -5.11 25.68
CA ILE A 381 1.13 -4.83 26.96
C ILE A 381 1.63 -3.39 26.96
N ASN A 382 1.19 -2.60 27.93
CA ASN A 382 1.65 -1.23 28.10
C ASN A 382 2.67 -1.16 29.24
N ILE A 383 3.86 -0.62 28.94
CA ILE A 383 4.98 -0.53 29.88
C ILE A 383 5.40 0.94 30.04
N ILE A 384 5.64 1.36 31.28
CA ILE A 384 6.25 2.65 31.59
C ILE A 384 7.57 2.48 32.34
N LEU A 385 8.62 3.15 31.86
CA LEU A 385 9.94 3.23 32.47
C LEU A 385 10.09 4.59 33.16
N VAL A 386 10.03 4.59 34.49
CA VAL A 386 10.28 5.78 35.32
C VAL A 386 11.68 5.66 35.90
N GLY A 387 12.50 6.69 35.80
CA GLY A 387 13.82 6.64 36.42
C GLY A 387 14.59 7.94 36.34
N ASP A 388 15.74 7.97 36.99
CA ASP A 388 16.61 9.14 36.98
C ASP A 388 17.25 9.34 35.58
N PRO A 389 17.67 10.57 35.22
CA PRO A 389 18.43 10.80 33.99
C PRO A 389 19.78 10.07 34.09
N GLY A 390 20.18 9.39 33.02
CA GLY A 390 21.44 8.64 32.96
C GLY A 390 21.27 7.12 32.88
N VAL A 391 20.09 6.58 33.18
CA VAL A 391 19.80 5.12 33.15
C VAL A 391 19.47 4.57 31.75
N ALA A 392 19.97 5.23 30.69
CA ALA A 392 19.83 4.82 29.28
C ALA A 392 18.40 4.50 28.77
N LYS A 393 17.34 5.02 29.41
CA LYS A 393 15.93 4.75 29.03
C LYS A 393 15.63 5.07 27.56
N SER A 394 15.99 6.25 27.08
CA SER A 394 15.75 6.65 25.69
C SER A 394 16.51 5.75 24.69
N GLN A 395 17.66 5.20 25.09
CA GLN A 395 18.40 4.24 24.26
C GLN A 395 17.68 2.88 24.19
N LEU A 396 17.08 2.41 25.29
CA LEU A 396 16.23 1.22 25.27
C LEU A 396 15.02 1.41 24.36
N LEU A 397 14.33 2.55 24.45
CA LEU A 397 13.20 2.87 23.56
C LEU A 397 13.64 2.93 22.09
N GLY A 398 14.74 3.61 21.79
CA GLY A 398 15.28 3.71 20.43
C GLY A 398 15.80 2.36 19.88
N TYR A 399 16.23 1.45 20.75
CA TYR A 399 16.57 0.08 20.34
C TYR A 399 15.32 -0.74 20.01
N VAL A 400 14.28 -0.68 20.86
CA VAL A 400 13.00 -1.35 20.62
C VAL A 400 12.33 -0.81 19.35
N ASP A 401 12.39 0.50 19.10
CA ASP A 401 11.88 1.12 17.88
C ASP A 401 12.62 0.67 16.61
N ARG A 402 13.92 0.35 16.71
CA ARG A 402 14.66 -0.24 15.59
C ARG A 402 14.36 -1.73 15.42
N LEU A 403 14.07 -2.43 16.52
CA LEU A 403 13.85 -3.86 16.51
C LEU A 403 12.46 -4.22 15.97
N ALA A 404 11.42 -3.48 16.39
CA ALA A 404 10.05 -3.70 15.96
C ALA A 404 9.86 -3.35 14.47
N VAL A 405 9.17 -4.22 13.72
CA VAL A 405 8.87 -4.02 12.29
C VAL A 405 7.95 -2.81 12.07
N ARG A 406 7.06 -2.57 13.02
CA ARG A 406 6.11 -1.46 13.00
C ARG A 406 6.18 -0.72 14.33
N SER A 407 6.97 0.33 14.36
CA SER A 407 7.02 1.22 15.51
C SER A 407 7.17 2.67 15.11
N GLN A 408 6.77 3.53 16.04
CA GLN A 408 6.89 4.96 15.88
C GLN A 408 7.47 5.55 17.16
N TYR A 409 8.67 6.11 17.04
CA TYR A 409 9.27 6.92 18.08
C TYR A 409 8.71 8.34 18.07
N THR A 410 8.26 8.79 19.24
CA THR A 410 7.76 10.14 19.48
C THR A 410 8.26 10.68 20.81
N THR A 411 8.36 12.00 20.91
CA THR A 411 8.66 12.69 22.17
C THR A 411 7.43 13.47 22.60
N GLY A 412 7.14 13.47 23.91
CA GLY A 412 5.98 14.12 24.49
C GLY A 412 5.88 15.62 24.22
N ARG A 413 6.97 16.29 23.86
CA ARG A 413 6.96 17.69 23.39
C ARG A 413 6.93 17.86 21.88
N GLY A 414 7.45 16.88 21.13
CA GLY A 414 7.63 16.97 19.68
C GLY A 414 6.39 16.56 18.90
N SER A 415 5.53 15.75 19.51
CA SER A 415 4.26 15.31 18.93
C SER A 415 3.11 16.04 19.59
N SER A 416 2.59 17.09 18.94
CA SER A 416 1.32 17.69 19.36
C SER A 416 0.18 16.69 19.21
N GLY A 417 -0.94 16.86 19.92
CA GLY A 417 -2.10 15.97 19.82
C GLY A 417 -2.59 15.67 18.41
N VAL A 418 -2.38 16.58 17.44
CA VAL A 418 -2.68 16.33 16.02
C VAL A 418 -1.69 15.35 15.38
N GLY A 419 -0.40 15.44 15.73
CA GLY A 419 0.63 14.50 15.28
C GLY A 419 0.58 13.15 15.98
N LEU A 420 0.01 13.07 17.18
CA LEU A 420 -0.20 11.82 17.90
C LEU A 420 -1.47 11.08 17.43
N THR A 421 -2.56 11.80 17.19
CA THR A 421 -3.88 11.24 16.82
C THR A 421 -4.07 11.12 15.30
N ALA A 422 -4.91 11.96 14.70
CA ALA A 422 -4.99 12.13 13.26
C ALA A 422 -5.35 13.59 12.93
N ALA A 423 -4.90 14.03 11.77
CA ALA A 423 -5.17 15.35 11.23
C ALA A 423 -6.25 15.27 10.14
N VAL A 424 -7.07 16.32 10.03
CA VAL A 424 -7.96 16.48 8.88
C VAL A 424 -7.26 17.40 7.88
N VAL A 425 -6.99 16.89 6.68
CA VAL A 425 -6.31 17.61 5.60
C VAL A 425 -7.19 17.64 4.36
N LYS A 426 -7.25 18.78 3.69
CA LYS A 426 -8.04 18.95 2.47
C LYS A 426 -7.35 18.29 1.28
N ASP A 427 -8.11 17.52 0.52
CA ASP A 427 -7.66 16.89 -0.72
C ASP A 427 -7.36 17.96 -1.79
N PRO A 428 -6.17 17.97 -2.42
CA PRO A 428 -5.88 18.87 -3.53
C PRO A 428 -6.72 18.59 -4.79
N VAL A 429 -7.22 17.37 -5.00
CA VAL A 429 -7.97 16.98 -6.20
C VAL A 429 -9.47 17.12 -5.99
N THR A 430 -10.02 16.47 -4.96
CA THR A 430 -11.48 16.48 -4.69
C THR A 430 -11.91 17.70 -3.90
N GLY A 431 -10.99 18.33 -3.15
CA GLY A 431 -11.35 19.36 -2.19
C GLY A 431 -12.08 18.84 -0.95
N GLU A 432 -12.23 17.53 -0.81
CA GLU A 432 -12.85 16.90 0.36
C GLU A 432 -11.88 16.87 1.54
N MET A 433 -12.43 16.79 2.75
CA MET A 433 -11.64 16.69 3.97
C MET A 433 -11.28 15.22 4.18
N THR A 434 -10.00 14.90 4.07
CA THR A 434 -9.44 13.55 4.27
C THR A 434 -8.73 13.45 5.62
N LEU A 435 -8.68 12.25 6.20
CA LEU A 435 -7.97 11.99 7.45
C LEU A 435 -6.54 11.52 7.15
N GLU A 436 -5.55 12.14 7.79
CA GLU A 436 -4.16 11.69 7.81
C GLU A 436 -3.83 11.15 9.21
N GLY A 437 -3.44 9.88 9.28
CA GLY A 437 -3.08 9.21 10.52
C GLY A 437 -1.84 9.83 11.17
N GLY A 438 -1.90 10.06 12.48
CA GLY A 438 -0.75 10.41 13.31
C GLY A 438 -0.01 9.17 13.81
N ALA A 439 0.95 9.38 14.71
CA ALA A 439 1.87 8.36 15.19
C ALA A 439 1.19 7.09 15.73
N LEU A 440 0.11 7.23 16.51
CA LEU A 440 -0.61 6.09 17.09
C LEU A 440 -1.38 5.29 16.04
N VAL A 441 -1.96 5.96 15.04
CA VAL A 441 -2.69 5.29 13.95
C VAL A 441 -1.71 4.56 13.03
N LEU A 442 -0.57 5.18 12.75
CA LEU A 442 0.50 4.56 11.97
C LEU A 442 1.12 3.36 12.68
N ALA A 443 1.16 3.37 14.02
CA ALA A 443 1.66 2.26 14.84
C ALA A 443 0.64 1.14 15.12
N ASP A 444 -0.55 1.07 14.48
CA ASP A 444 -1.56 0.01 14.71
C ASP A 444 -0.98 -1.42 14.58
N ARG A 445 -1.22 -2.28 15.58
CA ARG A 445 -0.61 -3.61 15.75
C ARG A 445 0.92 -3.61 15.93
N GLY A 446 1.50 -2.47 16.27
CA GLY A 446 2.92 -2.31 16.54
C GLY A 446 3.16 -1.70 17.92
N ILE A 447 4.34 -1.09 18.08
CA ILE A 447 4.74 -0.43 19.33
C ILE A 447 4.88 1.07 19.11
N CYS A 448 4.23 1.87 19.95
CA CYS A 448 4.48 3.31 20.00
C CYS A 448 5.42 3.62 21.15
N CYS A 449 6.61 4.11 20.82
CA CYS A 449 7.60 4.55 21.79
C CYS A 449 7.41 6.04 22.08
N ILE A 450 7.15 6.38 23.34
CA ILE A 450 6.94 7.77 23.79
C ILE A 450 7.99 8.12 24.84
N ASP A 451 8.91 9.01 24.49
CA ASP A 451 9.87 9.57 25.44
C ASP A 451 9.36 10.89 26.06
N GLU A 452 9.84 11.22 27.25
CA GLU A 452 9.42 12.39 28.04
C GLU A 452 7.90 12.47 28.26
N PHE A 453 7.30 11.34 28.63
CA PHE A 453 5.86 11.21 28.86
C PHE A 453 5.33 12.20 29.91
N ASP A 454 6.16 12.58 30.89
CA ASP A 454 5.84 13.59 31.91
C ASP A 454 5.57 14.99 31.32
N LYS A 455 6.17 15.31 30.18
CA LYS A 455 6.08 16.64 29.55
C LYS A 455 4.92 16.80 28.57
N MET A 456 4.08 15.77 28.42
CA MET A 456 2.93 15.83 27.51
C MET A 456 1.82 16.73 28.03
N LEU A 457 1.19 17.43 27.08
CA LEU A 457 0.04 18.28 27.31
C LEU A 457 -1.19 17.48 27.72
N GLU A 458 -2.11 18.12 28.43
CA GLU A 458 -3.34 17.48 28.90
C GLU A 458 -4.24 16.97 27.76
N SER A 459 -4.26 17.66 26.61
CA SER A 459 -4.97 17.23 25.40
C SER A 459 -4.46 15.90 24.83
N ASP A 460 -3.18 15.61 25.04
CA ASP A 460 -2.53 14.42 24.47
C ASP A 460 -2.73 13.24 25.42
N ARG A 461 -2.84 13.52 26.74
CA ARG A 461 -3.20 12.55 27.76
C ARG A 461 -4.61 11.99 27.53
N THR A 462 -5.58 12.80 27.13
CA THR A 462 -6.95 12.30 26.84
C THR A 462 -6.98 11.33 25.66
N ALA A 463 -6.22 11.62 24.60
CA ALA A 463 -6.09 10.72 23.46
C ALA A 463 -5.44 9.38 23.84
N ILE A 464 -4.40 9.41 24.66
CA ILE A 464 -3.75 8.18 25.14
C ILE A 464 -4.68 7.38 26.07
N HIS A 465 -5.46 8.06 26.92
CA HIS A 465 -6.47 7.38 27.74
C HIS A 465 -7.49 6.62 26.90
N GLU A 466 -7.93 7.21 25.79
CA GLU A 466 -8.84 6.56 24.86
C GLU A 466 -8.20 5.33 24.19
N VAL A 467 -6.96 5.47 23.72
CA VAL A 467 -6.20 4.39 23.05
C VAL A 467 -5.94 3.23 24.00
N MET A 468 -5.56 3.49 25.26
CA MET A 468 -5.30 2.45 26.25
C MET A 468 -6.57 1.72 26.69
N GLU A 469 -7.74 2.38 26.69
CA GLU A 469 -9.02 1.77 27.05
C GLU A 469 -9.63 0.99 25.88
N GLN A 470 -9.83 1.67 24.76
CA GLN A 470 -10.69 1.20 23.67
C GLN A 470 -9.88 0.67 22.48
N GLN A 471 -8.56 0.91 22.44
CA GLN A 471 -7.72 0.66 21.26
C GLN A 471 -8.25 1.36 20.00
N THR A 472 -8.90 2.51 20.18
CA THR A 472 -9.48 3.34 19.12
C THR A 472 -9.25 4.82 19.43
N ILE A 473 -9.24 5.64 18.38
CA ILE A 473 -9.15 7.09 18.46
C ILE A 473 -10.39 7.66 17.77
N SER A 474 -11.23 8.36 18.52
CA SER A 474 -12.40 9.07 17.99
C SER A 474 -12.02 10.49 17.61
N ILE A 475 -12.35 10.86 16.37
CA ILE A 475 -12.07 12.18 15.83
C ILE A 475 -13.39 12.77 15.37
N SER A 476 -13.75 13.87 16.02
CA SER A 476 -14.92 14.69 15.71
C SER A 476 -14.43 16.09 15.32
N LYS A 477 -13.90 16.24 14.11
CA LYS A 477 -13.33 17.49 13.59
C LYS A 477 -13.83 17.77 12.18
N ALA A 478 -14.07 19.04 11.87
CA ALA A 478 -14.46 19.51 10.54
C ALA A 478 -15.66 18.77 9.89
N GLY A 479 -16.63 18.34 10.71
CA GLY A 479 -17.83 17.64 10.24
C GLY A 479 -17.65 16.13 10.03
N ILE A 480 -16.45 15.60 10.28
CA ILE A 480 -16.15 14.17 10.24
C ILE A 480 -16.18 13.65 11.67
N ASN A 481 -17.09 12.71 11.94
CA ASN A 481 -17.17 11.96 13.19
C ASN A 481 -16.82 10.50 12.88
N THR A 482 -15.55 10.15 13.00
CA THR A 482 -15.04 8.81 12.67
C THR A 482 -14.15 8.28 13.78
N SER A 483 -14.22 6.99 14.04
CA SER A 483 -13.28 6.27 14.90
C SER A 483 -12.25 5.53 14.05
N LEU A 484 -10.98 5.71 14.38
CA LEU A 484 -9.85 4.99 13.80
C LEU A 484 -9.37 3.93 14.80
N ASN A 485 -8.96 2.77 14.31
CA ASN A 485 -8.39 1.72 15.15
C ASN A 485 -6.93 2.02 15.46
N ALA A 486 -6.53 1.89 16.72
CA ALA A 486 -5.18 2.11 17.21
C ALA A 486 -4.83 1.02 18.24
N ARG A 487 -4.68 -0.22 17.78
CA ARG A 487 -4.30 -1.38 18.61
C ARG A 487 -2.79 -1.38 18.80
N VAL A 488 -2.31 -0.44 19.60
CA VAL A 488 -0.87 -0.23 19.80
C VAL A 488 -0.46 -0.65 21.20
N SER A 489 0.74 -1.22 21.32
CA SER A 489 1.42 -1.36 22.60
C SER A 489 2.17 -0.06 22.89
N ILE A 490 1.93 0.54 24.06
CA ILE A 490 2.58 1.81 24.44
C ILE A 490 3.78 1.49 25.31
N LEU A 491 4.96 1.91 24.84
CA LEU A 491 6.19 1.94 25.63
C LEU A 491 6.52 3.39 25.97
N ALA A 492 6.35 3.76 27.24
CA ALA A 492 6.56 5.13 27.71
C ALA A 492 7.83 5.23 28.56
N ALA A 493 8.57 6.33 28.42
CA ALA A 493 9.63 6.73 29.34
C ALA A 493 9.26 8.05 30.03
N ALA A 494 9.42 8.11 31.35
CA ALA A 494 9.14 9.29 32.15
C ALA A 494 10.31 9.60 33.08
N ASN A 495 10.48 10.88 33.39
CA ASN A 495 11.44 11.35 34.38
C ASN A 495 10.72 11.83 35.65
N PRO A 496 11.30 11.66 36.84
CA PRO A 496 10.76 12.23 38.06
C PRO A 496 10.83 13.77 38.01
N ALA A 497 9.84 14.44 38.59
CA ALA A 497 9.67 15.90 38.49
C ALA A 497 10.88 16.71 39.02
N PHE A 498 11.60 16.18 40.00
CA PHE A 498 12.77 16.81 40.60
C PHE A 498 14.10 16.23 40.09
N GLY A 499 14.07 15.45 39.01
CA GLY A 499 15.25 14.81 38.42
C GLY A 499 15.79 13.61 39.20
N ARG A 500 15.49 13.48 40.49
CA ARG A 500 15.75 12.26 41.28
C ARG A 500 14.51 11.77 41.99
N TYR A 501 14.37 10.45 42.07
CA TYR A 501 13.28 9.85 42.83
C TYR A 501 13.50 10.01 44.34
N ASN A 502 12.53 10.60 45.05
CA ASN A 502 12.58 10.71 46.50
C ASN A 502 11.69 9.63 47.15
N GLY A 503 12.32 8.67 47.83
CA GLY A 503 11.63 7.57 48.52
C GLY A 503 10.70 8.00 49.67
N LYS A 504 10.77 9.27 50.11
CA LYS A 504 9.86 9.81 51.15
C LYS A 504 8.51 10.30 50.61
N LYS A 505 8.39 10.47 49.29
CA LYS A 505 7.15 10.92 48.63
C LYS A 505 6.44 9.76 47.96
N THR A 506 5.15 9.93 47.70
CA THR A 506 4.38 8.96 46.92
C THR A 506 4.78 8.99 45.45
N VAL A 507 4.51 7.90 44.73
CA VAL A 507 4.80 7.76 43.29
C VAL A 507 4.09 8.87 42.48
N GLU A 508 2.85 9.22 42.86
CA GLU A 508 2.03 10.24 42.19
C GLU A 508 2.69 11.63 42.26
N GLU A 509 3.14 12.04 43.46
CA GLU A 509 3.83 13.32 43.65
C GLU A 509 5.18 13.38 42.95
N ASN A 510 5.87 12.24 42.83
CA ASN A 510 7.18 12.16 42.19
C ASN A 510 7.09 12.22 40.66
N VAL A 511 6.06 11.62 40.05
CA VAL A 511 5.96 11.48 38.59
C VAL A 511 5.01 12.51 37.95
N GLN A 512 4.18 13.22 38.74
CA GLN A 512 3.22 14.22 38.22
C GLN A 512 2.26 13.67 37.16
N LEU A 513 1.96 12.37 37.25
CA LEU A 513 0.97 11.70 36.41
C LEU A 513 -0.26 11.34 37.25
N PRO A 514 -1.48 11.49 36.69
CA PRO A 514 -2.69 11.10 37.39
C PRO A 514 -2.73 9.58 37.59
N ALA A 515 -3.15 9.14 38.77
CA ALA A 515 -3.26 7.72 39.16
C ALA A 515 -4.10 6.89 38.16
N ALA A 516 -5.13 7.51 37.57
CA ALA A 516 -5.99 6.89 36.56
C ALA A 516 -5.25 6.50 35.26
N LEU A 517 -4.08 7.10 35.00
CA LEU A 517 -3.22 6.74 33.87
C LEU A 517 -2.28 5.60 34.29
N LEU A 518 -1.68 5.71 35.48
CA LEU A 518 -0.81 4.67 36.02
C LEU A 518 -1.52 3.32 36.17
N SER A 519 -2.81 3.31 36.52
CA SER A 519 -3.61 2.08 36.62
C SER A 519 -3.88 1.39 35.28
N ARG A 520 -3.58 2.04 34.14
CA ARG A 520 -3.78 1.48 32.79
C ARG A 520 -2.53 0.84 32.22
N PHE A 521 -1.37 1.15 32.79
CA PHE A 521 -0.12 0.46 32.50
C PHE A 521 -0.12 -0.89 33.20
N ASP A 522 0.34 -1.91 32.48
CA ASP A 522 0.38 -3.29 33.00
C ASP A 522 1.66 -3.49 33.81
N LEU A 523 2.77 -2.89 33.38
CA LEU A 523 4.07 -2.95 34.05
C LEU A 523 4.61 -1.53 34.28
N LEU A 524 4.97 -1.26 35.54
CA LEU A 524 5.61 -0.01 35.95
C LEU A 524 7.00 -0.34 36.49
N TRP A 525 8.02 0.07 35.74
CA TRP A 525 9.41 -0.08 36.14
C TRP A 525 9.93 1.22 36.74
N LEU A 526 10.40 1.12 37.98
CA LEU A 526 11.11 2.20 38.65
C LEU A 526 12.61 1.88 38.64
N ILE A 527 13.37 2.60 37.81
CA ILE A 527 14.81 2.47 37.68
C ILE A 527 15.45 3.57 38.53
N GLN A 528 15.91 3.20 39.72
CA GLN A 528 16.67 4.09 40.60
C GLN A 528 18.16 3.82 40.45
N ASP A 529 18.93 4.89 40.32
CA ASP A 529 20.38 4.81 40.33
C ASP A 529 20.89 4.99 41.76
N MET A 530 21.28 3.87 42.40
CA MET A 530 21.90 3.88 43.72
C MET A 530 23.42 3.77 43.55
N PRO A 531 24.21 4.68 44.15
CA PRO A 531 25.65 4.69 43.96
C PRO A 531 26.27 3.43 44.56
N ASP A 532 26.86 2.60 43.71
CA ASP A 532 27.55 1.37 44.09
C ASP A 532 28.86 1.25 43.32
N GLN A 533 29.98 1.18 44.05
CA GLN A 533 31.32 1.20 43.44
C GLN A 533 31.59 0.00 42.54
N GLU A 534 31.07 -1.17 42.88
CA GLU A 534 31.32 -2.38 42.09
C GLU A 534 30.49 -2.37 40.80
N ASN A 535 29.21 -1.99 40.88
CA ASN A 535 28.35 -1.87 39.72
C ASN A 535 28.82 -0.76 38.77
N ASP A 536 29.20 0.40 39.30
CA ASP A 536 29.73 1.53 38.51
C ASP A 536 30.99 1.12 37.74
N LYS A 537 31.87 0.34 38.39
CA LYS A 537 33.07 -0.19 37.74
C LYS A 537 32.72 -1.13 36.59
N ARG A 538 31.78 -2.06 36.79
CA ARG A 538 31.33 -2.99 35.74
C ARG A 538 30.68 -2.26 34.56
N ILE A 539 29.84 -1.26 34.84
CA ILE A 539 29.21 -0.43 33.80
C ILE A 539 30.28 0.35 33.03
N ALA A 540 31.25 0.95 33.71
CA ALA A 540 32.34 1.70 33.08
C ALA A 540 33.23 0.80 32.20
N ASP A 541 33.63 -0.37 32.70
CA ASP A 541 34.40 -1.36 31.95
C ASP A 541 33.63 -1.83 30.71
N HIS A 542 32.31 -2.04 30.83
CA HIS A 542 31.46 -2.43 29.70
C HIS A 542 31.36 -1.33 28.63
N ILE A 543 31.05 -0.09 29.02
CA ILE A 543 30.90 1.03 28.09
C ILE A 543 32.22 1.33 27.38
N THR A 544 33.34 1.33 28.11
CA THR A 544 34.67 1.57 27.53
C THR A 544 35.04 0.48 26.52
N TYR A 545 34.71 -0.79 26.81
CA TYR A 545 34.92 -1.90 25.88
C TYR A 545 34.10 -1.74 24.59
N VAL A 546 32.80 -1.45 24.70
CA VAL A 546 31.91 -1.26 23.56
C VAL A 546 32.44 -0.14 22.64
N HIS A 547 32.90 0.97 23.21
CA HIS A 547 33.49 2.06 22.43
C HIS A 547 34.86 1.72 21.80
N MET A 548 35.66 0.86 22.43
CA MET A 548 36.99 0.48 21.94
C MET A 548 36.90 -0.54 20.79
N ASN A 549 36.00 -1.52 20.91
CA ASN A 549 35.95 -2.67 20.02
C ASN A 549 34.79 -2.63 19.02
N GLY A 550 33.77 -1.80 19.26
CA GLY A 550 32.56 -1.74 18.43
C GLY A 550 31.66 -2.97 18.55
N HIS A 551 31.94 -3.86 19.50
CA HIS A 551 31.11 -5.00 19.88
C HIS A 551 31.16 -5.18 21.40
N GLU A 552 30.15 -5.85 21.96
CA GLU A 552 30.12 -6.20 23.39
C GLU A 552 31.21 -7.21 23.76
N PRO A 553 31.65 -7.25 25.04
CA PRO A 553 32.60 -8.26 25.49
C PRO A 553 31.99 -9.67 25.36
N GLU A 554 32.82 -10.65 25.01
CA GLU A 554 32.40 -12.05 24.93
C GLU A 554 31.89 -12.51 26.31
N SER A 555 30.57 -12.54 26.44
CA SER A 555 29.87 -13.18 27.55
C SER A 555 29.57 -14.63 27.19
N ASN A 556 28.96 -15.39 28.11
CA ASN A 556 28.55 -16.78 27.85
C ASN A 556 27.55 -16.90 26.67
N PHE A 557 26.97 -15.80 26.21
CA PHE A 557 25.95 -15.76 25.18
C PHE A 557 26.40 -14.87 24.01
N LYS A 558 26.24 -15.37 22.78
CA LYS A 558 26.48 -14.62 21.55
C LYS A 558 25.17 -13.93 21.15
N PRO A 559 25.15 -12.61 20.93
CA PRO A 559 23.94 -11.89 20.59
C PRO A 559 23.42 -12.33 19.21
N ILE A 560 22.10 -12.41 19.10
CA ILE A 560 21.39 -12.70 17.85
C ILE A 560 21.31 -11.43 16.99
N SER A 561 21.40 -11.58 15.67
CA SER A 561 21.23 -10.46 14.73
C SER A 561 19.78 -9.95 14.76
N MET A 562 19.58 -8.64 14.57
CA MET A 562 18.23 -8.03 14.62
C MET A 562 17.27 -8.64 13.59
N SER A 563 17.75 -9.09 12.42
CA SER A 563 16.92 -9.72 11.39
C SER A 563 16.44 -11.12 11.76
N LEU A 564 17.25 -11.89 12.52
CA LEU A 564 16.87 -13.21 13.03
C LEU A 564 15.97 -13.09 14.26
N PHE A 565 16.13 -12.00 15.02
CA PHE A 565 15.30 -11.71 16.17
C PHE A 565 13.85 -11.33 15.78
N ARG A 566 13.70 -10.62 14.66
CA ARG A 566 12.39 -10.28 14.07
C ARG A 566 11.74 -11.53 13.50
#